data_AF-A0A7X7GSF2-F1
#
_entry.id   AF-A0A7X7GSF2-F1
#
_cell.length_a   1.000
_cell.length_b   1.000
_cell.length_c   1.000
_cell.angle_alpha   90.00
_cell.angle_beta   90.00
_cell.angle_gamma   90.00
#
_symmetry.space_group_name_H-M   'P 1'
#
loop_
_entity.id
_entity.type
_entity.pdbx_description
1 polymer ?
#
loop_
_entity_poly.entity_id
_entity_poly.type
_entity_poly.pdbx_seq_one_letter_code
_entity_poly.pdbx_strand_id
1 'polypeptide(L)'
;MPFLVRGFDVSVLLHNSLPARDSLYSVLLEARPNLFAALRQHWDGSYARSTPMSGTGYRPAISAFSALEGWWGSGYGDGDLARAMFAGARAGDATNITGCANAQQFTAAFEAARDEAFYVFLQLSTVNELNSFSFKATYLHRDIEALFQRRAHSYVSQVLRHRVLETARIMFRILWGNMNGAWRLAYQKRTIVTTLLLGMMHNRMLRTPAYAVAGRQLYNQSSVAFTLLTFAYVPAMHWRAEQGARPRGFAFNEANWYYFWRIFGSLLGLDARMLPHDHFEAAQMWQDFFESGECRGNPQNLTTGQPGFNLLDPGLVGAYDQSVRLQPSTDTTLDLLSFFPAWLVTQLRSAGRWYHFLRGQ
;
A
#
# COMPACT_ATOMS: atom_id res chain seq x y z
N MET A 1 -25.83 7.87 4.60
CA MET A 1 -25.57 8.60 3.33
C MET A 1 -24.98 7.60 2.35
N PRO A 2 -25.36 7.60 1.06
CA PRO A 2 -24.73 6.73 0.07
C PRO A 2 -23.23 7.08 -0.07
N PHE A 3 -22.39 6.08 -0.27
CA PHE A 3 -20.97 6.25 -0.58
C PHE A 3 -20.81 6.37 -2.10
N LEU A 4 -20.44 7.55 -2.59
CA LEU A 4 -20.46 7.85 -4.02
C LEU A 4 -19.03 7.94 -4.58
N VAL A 5 -18.73 7.12 -5.59
CA VAL A 5 -17.48 7.26 -6.35
C VAL A 5 -17.82 7.51 -7.81
N ARG A 6 -17.34 8.65 -8.34
CA ARG A 6 -17.62 9.09 -9.72
C ARG A 6 -19.14 9.14 -10.04
N GLY A 7 -19.95 9.52 -9.05
CA GLY A 7 -21.41 9.59 -9.18
C GLY A 7 -22.15 8.25 -9.06
N PHE A 8 -21.43 7.14 -8.84
CA PHE A 8 -22.04 5.82 -8.64
C PHE A 8 -22.08 5.48 -7.15
N ASP A 9 -23.24 5.01 -6.67
CA ASP A 9 -23.37 4.46 -5.32
C ASP A 9 -22.66 3.10 -5.23
N VAL A 10 -21.59 3.07 -4.45
CA VAL A 10 -20.77 1.89 -4.19
C VAL A 10 -20.92 1.38 -2.76
N SER A 11 -21.94 1.81 -2.03
CA SER A 11 -22.20 1.39 -0.64
C SER A 11 -22.28 -0.13 -0.50
N VAL A 12 -22.86 -0.80 -1.51
CA VAL A 12 -22.95 -2.28 -1.59
C VAL A 12 -21.57 -2.97 -1.65
N LEU A 13 -20.52 -2.26 -2.06
CA LEU A 13 -19.17 -2.81 -2.16
C LEU A 13 -18.41 -2.79 -0.84
N LEU A 14 -18.68 -1.81 0.04
CA LEU A 14 -17.89 -1.55 1.25
C LEU A 14 -17.62 -2.82 2.06
N HIS A 15 -18.64 -3.65 2.22
CA HIS A 15 -18.58 -4.84 3.07
C HIS A 15 -18.26 -6.13 2.33
N ASN A 16 -18.05 -6.07 1.01
CA ASN A 16 -17.68 -7.23 0.22
C ASN A 16 -16.28 -7.72 0.59
N SER A 17 -16.10 -9.03 0.53
CA SER A 17 -14.78 -9.63 0.75
C SER A 17 -13.83 -9.31 -0.41
N LEU A 18 -12.54 -9.20 -0.11
CA LEU A 18 -11.47 -9.21 -1.10
C LEU A 18 -11.14 -10.65 -1.52
N PRO A 19 -10.67 -10.91 -2.76
CA PRO A 19 -10.53 -9.97 -3.86
C PRO A 19 -11.88 -9.71 -4.57
N ALA A 20 -12.09 -8.49 -5.06
CA ALA A 20 -13.20 -8.17 -5.95
C ALA A 20 -12.98 -8.79 -7.33
N ARG A 21 -14.08 -9.12 -8.03
CA ARG A 21 -14.01 -9.56 -9.43
C ARG A 21 -13.31 -8.52 -10.27
N ASP A 22 -13.67 -7.25 -10.13
CA ASP A 22 -13.19 -6.12 -10.94
C ASP A 22 -11.88 -5.55 -10.37
N SER A 23 -10.85 -6.41 -10.29
CA SER A 23 -9.53 -6.07 -9.79
C SER A 23 -8.42 -6.75 -10.59
N LEU A 24 -7.24 -6.12 -10.67
CA LEU A 24 -6.06 -6.71 -11.32
C LEU A 24 -5.59 -7.99 -10.62
N TYR A 25 -5.79 -8.11 -9.31
CA TYR A 25 -5.57 -9.37 -8.60
C TYR A 25 -6.37 -10.51 -9.24
N SER A 26 -7.67 -10.30 -9.47
CA SER A 26 -8.55 -11.32 -10.05
C SER A 26 -8.29 -11.57 -11.53
N VAL A 27 -7.91 -10.53 -12.30
CA VAL A 27 -7.46 -10.69 -13.69
C VAL A 27 -6.21 -11.57 -13.76
N LEU A 28 -5.21 -11.32 -12.90
CA LEU A 28 -3.99 -12.11 -12.85
C LEU A 28 -4.20 -13.51 -12.28
N LEU A 29 -5.12 -13.68 -11.31
CA LEU A 29 -5.47 -14.98 -10.77
C LEU A 29 -5.99 -15.92 -11.86
N GLU A 30 -6.82 -15.40 -12.76
CA GLU A 30 -7.36 -16.15 -13.89
C GLU A 30 -6.31 -16.38 -14.99
N ALA A 31 -5.50 -15.37 -15.31
CA ALA A 31 -4.48 -15.47 -16.35
C ALA A 31 -3.28 -16.37 -15.93
N ARG A 32 -2.95 -16.42 -14.64
CA ARG A 32 -1.79 -17.12 -14.09
C ARG A 32 -2.14 -17.90 -12.79
N PRO A 33 -3.06 -18.88 -12.81
CA PRO A 33 -3.45 -19.60 -11.59
C PRO A 33 -2.27 -20.33 -10.91
N ASN A 34 -1.33 -20.85 -11.71
CA ASN A 34 -0.12 -21.51 -11.20
C ASN A 34 0.78 -20.54 -10.40
N LEU A 35 0.85 -19.26 -10.79
CA LEU A 35 1.58 -18.24 -10.04
C LEU A 35 0.97 -18.06 -8.64
N PHE A 36 -0.35 -18.03 -8.54
CA PHE A 36 -1.03 -17.83 -7.24
C PHE A 36 -0.91 -19.05 -6.34
N ALA A 37 -0.99 -20.25 -6.90
CA ALA A 37 -0.72 -21.48 -6.15
C ALA A 37 0.73 -21.49 -5.61
N ALA A 38 1.68 -21.07 -6.44
CA ALA A 38 3.09 -21.03 -6.11
C ALA A 38 3.41 -19.93 -5.05
N LEU A 39 2.86 -18.72 -5.22
CA LEU A 39 2.94 -17.64 -4.22
C LEU A 39 2.35 -18.05 -2.87
N ARG A 40 1.27 -18.84 -2.88
CA ARG A 40 0.65 -19.37 -1.65
C ARG A 40 1.58 -20.33 -0.93
N GLN A 41 2.16 -21.28 -1.66
CA GLN A 41 3.13 -22.21 -1.10
C GLN A 41 4.37 -21.49 -0.57
N HIS A 42 4.85 -20.48 -1.30
CA HIS A 42 5.96 -19.62 -0.89
C HIS A 42 5.67 -18.90 0.42
N TRP A 43 4.50 -18.25 0.51
CA TRP A 43 4.04 -17.60 1.73
C TRP A 43 3.98 -18.60 2.89
N ASP A 44 3.30 -19.73 2.71
CA ASP A 44 3.10 -20.74 3.75
C ASP A 44 4.43 -21.27 4.30
N GLY A 45 5.35 -21.63 3.40
CA GLY A 45 6.67 -22.12 3.79
C GLY A 45 7.50 -21.04 4.50
N SER A 46 7.46 -19.80 4.00
CA SER A 46 8.27 -18.70 4.56
C SER A 46 7.76 -18.22 5.91
N TYR A 47 6.43 -18.12 6.06
CA TYR A 47 5.77 -17.70 7.30
C TYR A 47 5.87 -18.78 8.39
N ALA A 48 5.77 -20.07 8.03
CA ALA A 48 5.99 -21.15 8.99
C ALA A 48 7.42 -21.13 9.58
N ARG A 49 8.41 -20.79 8.75
CA ARG A 49 9.83 -20.70 9.15
C ARG A 49 10.20 -19.36 9.80
N SER A 50 9.34 -18.34 9.80
CA SER A 50 9.67 -17.05 10.41
C SER A 50 9.80 -17.19 11.93
N THR A 51 10.88 -16.68 12.51
CA THR A 51 11.06 -16.67 13.97
C THR A 51 10.06 -15.70 14.62
N PRO A 52 9.21 -16.15 15.56
CA PRO A 52 8.33 -15.25 16.30
C PRO A 52 9.12 -14.23 17.11
N MET A 53 8.59 -13.01 17.21
CA MET A 53 9.10 -12.01 18.13
C MET A 53 8.94 -12.51 19.58
N SER A 54 10.07 -12.57 20.30
CA SER A 54 10.16 -13.11 21.65
C SER A 54 9.07 -12.53 22.57
N GLY A 55 8.37 -13.40 23.30
CA GLY A 55 7.34 -13.01 24.27
C GLY A 55 6.02 -12.48 23.69
N THR A 56 5.86 -12.41 22.37
CA THR A 56 4.66 -11.79 21.76
C THR A 56 3.83 -12.72 20.86
N GLY A 57 4.43 -13.84 20.41
CA GLY A 57 3.81 -14.75 19.44
C GLY A 57 3.61 -14.14 18.05
N TYR A 58 4.00 -12.87 17.81
CA TYR A 58 3.93 -12.23 16.51
C TYR A 58 4.98 -12.82 15.57
N ARG A 59 4.58 -13.17 14.35
CA ARG A 59 5.48 -13.69 13.31
C ARG A 59 5.65 -12.62 12.21
N PRO A 60 6.88 -12.11 12.00
CA PRO A 60 7.17 -11.18 10.92
C PRO A 60 6.90 -11.80 9.54
N ALA A 61 6.36 -11.00 8.64
CA ALA A 61 6.11 -11.35 7.25
C ALA A 61 7.31 -11.09 6.33
N ILE A 62 8.25 -10.24 6.75
CA ILE A 62 9.34 -9.72 5.91
C ILE A 62 10.20 -10.82 5.29
N SER A 63 10.38 -11.96 5.96
CA SER A 63 11.14 -13.09 5.43
C SER A 63 10.58 -13.62 4.11
N ALA A 64 9.25 -13.64 3.96
CA ALA A 64 8.61 -14.06 2.71
C ALA A 64 8.92 -13.09 1.57
N PHE A 65 8.95 -11.79 1.83
CA PHE A 65 9.25 -10.77 0.83
C PHE A 65 10.74 -10.71 0.47
N SER A 66 11.63 -10.89 1.44
CA SER A 66 13.07 -11.00 1.21
C SER A 66 13.42 -12.25 0.41
N ALA A 67 12.75 -13.38 0.68
CA ALA A 67 12.99 -14.64 -0.02
C ALA A 67 12.46 -14.67 -1.46
N LEU A 68 11.65 -13.68 -1.88
CA LEU A 68 11.17 -13.57 -3.28
C LEU A 68 12.31 -13.41 -4.29
N GLU A 69 13.49 -12.94 -3.90
CA GLU A 69 14.63 -12.85 -4.82
C GLU A 69 15.14 -14.24 -5.22
N GLY A 70 15.37 -15.11 -4.23
CA GLY A 70 15.89 -16.48 -4.43
C GLY A 70 14.83 -17.51 -4.84
N TRP A 71 13.54 -17.26 -4.61
CA TRP A 71 12.46 -18.20 -4.95
C TRP A 71 12.22 -18.34 -6.47
N TRP A 72 12.79 -17.46 -7.32
CA TRP A 72 12.37 -17.33 -8.71
C TRP A 72 13.56 -17.14 -9.63
N GLY A 73 13.70 -18.05 -10.61
CA GLY A 73 14.52 -17.82 -11.80
C GLY A 73 14.00 -16.67 -12.68
N SER A 74 14.31 -16.65 -13.97
CA SER A 74 13.97 -15.56 -14.91
C SER A 74 12.46 -15.34 -15.20
N GLY A 75 11.54 -16.01 -14.50
CA GLY A 75 10.08 -15.90 -14.71
C GLY A 75 9.39 -14.75 -13.94
N TYR A 76 8.18 -14.39 -14.39
CA TYR A 76 7.21 -13.51 -13.70
C TYR A 76 7.63 -12.06 -13.42
N GLY A 77 8.50 -11.48 -14.26
CA GLY A 77 8.72 -10.04 -14.23
C GLY A 77 7.47 -9.25 -14.64
N ASP A 78 7.44 -7.96 -14.31
CA ASP A 78 6.31 -7.07 -14.53
C ASP A 78 5.85 -7.07 -16.01
N GLY A 79 6.79 -7.17 -16.96
CA GLY A 79 6.47 -7.27 -18.38
C GLY A 79 5.87 -8.60 -18.81
N ASP A 80 6.19 -9.71 -18.14
CA ASP A 80 5.51 -11.00 -18.38
C ASP A 80 4.10 -10.99 -17.81
N LEU A 81 3.93 -10.49 -16.58
CA LEU A 81 2.63 -10.40 -15.94
C LEU A 81 1.72 -9.41 -16.65
N ALA A 82 2.24 -8.27 -17.13
CA ALA A 82 1.52 -7.36 -18.00
C ALA A 82 1.02 -8.06 -19.27
N ARG A 83 1.90 -8.76 -19.99
CA ARG A 83 1.49 -9.51 -21.20
C ARG A 83 0.40 -10.53 -20.88
N ALA A 84 0.49 -11.24 -19.75
CA ALA A 84 -0.53 -12.18 -19.33
C ALA A 84 -1.90 -11.51 -19.05
N MET A 85 -1.92 -10.33 -18.41
CA MET A 85 -3.16 -9.57 -18.17
C MET A 85 -3.84 -9.15 -19.48
N PHE A 86 -3.07 -8.61 -20.42
CA PHE A 86 -3.61 -8.06 -21.67
C PHE A 86 -3.85 -9.10 -22.77
N ALA A 87 -3.36 -10.33 -22.60
CA ALA A 87 -3.63 -11.45 -23.51
C ALA A 87 -4.65 -12.46 -22.96
N GLY A 88 -5.06 -12.31 -21.69
CA GLY A 88 -6.00 -13.22 -21.03
C GLY A 88 -7.47 -12.97 -21.41
N ALA A 89 -8.35 -13.87 -20.98
CA ALA A 89 -9.80 -13.78 -21.21
C ALA A 89 -10.42 -12.47 -20.66
N ARG A 90 -9.77 -11.85 -19.67
CA ARG A 90 -10.18 -10.60 -19.03
C ARG A 90 -9.35 -9.37 -19.45
N ALA A 91 -8.78 -9.38 -20.66
CA ALA A 91 -7.99 -8.26 -21.18
C ALA A 91 -8.78 -6.93 -21.24
N GLY A 92 -10.10 -6.98 -21.47
CA GLY A 92 -10.97 -5.81 -21.40
C GLY A 92 -11.00 -5.17 -20.02
N ASP A 93 -11.07 -5.99 -18.96
CA ASP A 93 -11.03 -5.50 -17.58
C ASP A 93 -9.65 -4.91 -17.25
N ALA A 94 -8.57 -5.54 -17.71
CA ALA A 94 -7.22 -4.97 -17.57
C ALA A 94 -7.12 -3.58 -18.23
N THR A 95 -7.68 -3.42 -19.43
CA THR A 95 -7.73 -2.15 -20.15
C THR A 95 -8.53 -1.10 -19.38
N ASN A 96 -9.71 -1.47 -18.89
CA ASN A 96 -10.58 -0.57 -18.13
C ASN A 96 -9.96 -0.10 -16.81
N ILE A 97 -9.30 -1.01 -16.07
CA ILE A 97 -8.69 -0.70 -14.78
C ILE A 97 -7.41 0.13 -14.96
N THR A 98 -6.58 -0.22 -15.93
CA THR A 98 -5.29 0.44 -16.13
C THR A 98 -5.39 1.72 -16.97
N GLY A 99 -6.43 1.86 -17.80
CA GLY A 99 -6.53 2.90 -18.82
C GLY A 99 -5.53 2.76 -19.96
N CYS A 100 -4.83 1.62 -20.10
CA CYS A 100 -3.83 1.38 -21.13
C CYS A 100 -4.37 0.37 -22.15
N ALA A 101 -4.06 0.57 -23.44
CA ALA A 101 -4.57 -0.31 -24.50
C ALA A 101 -3.83 -1.66 -24.58
N ASN A 102 -2.61 -1.74 -24.05
CA ASN A 102 -1.79 -2.95 -24.10
C ASN A 102 -0.73 -2.99 -22.98
N ALA A 103 -0.09 -4.16 -22.86
CA ALA A 103 0.93 -4.43 -21.87
C ALA A 103 2.13 -3.47 -21.92
N GLN A 104 2.58 -3.07 -23.12
CA GLN A 104 3.72 -2.17 -23.27
C GLN A 104 3.39 -0.78 -22.70
N GLN A 105 2.26 -0.21 -23.08
CA GLN A 105 1.79 1.07 -22.55
C GLN A 105 1.63 1.01 -21.03
N PHE A 106 1.02 -0.06 -20.51
CA PHE A 106 0.86 -0.26 -19.07
C PHE A 106 2.20 -0.33 -18.34
N THR A 107 3.17 -1.13 -18.82
CA THR A 107 4.48 -1.23 -18.16
C THR A 107 5.24 0.08 -18.12
N ALA A 108 5.16 0.89 -19.19
CA ALA A 108 5.77 2.22 -19.22
C ALA A 108 5.09 3.19 -18.26
N ALA A 109 3.76 3.25 -18.26
CA ALA A 109 2.98 4.09 -17.36
C ALA A 109 3.20 3.71 -15.89
N PHE A 110 3.18 2.41 -15.59
CA PHE A 110 3.38 1.91 -14.23
C PHE A 110 4.82 2.12 -13.74
N GLU A 111 5.83 2.03 -14.63
CA GLU A 111 7.19 2.42 -14.28
C GLU A 111 7.27 3.90 -13.89
N ALA A 112 6.69 4.80 -14.68
CA ALA A 112 6.70 6.23 -14.38
C ALA A 112 5.95 6.54 -13.07
N ALA A 113 4.81 5.89 -12.83
CA ALA A 113 4.02 6.02 -11.62
C ALA A 113 4.77 5.52 -10.37
N ARG A 114 5.47 4.39 -10.48
CA ARG A 114 6.28 3.85 -9.38
C ARG A 114 7.48 4.73 -9.08
N ASP A 115 8.16 5.24 -10.10
CA ASP A 115 9.29 6.15 -9.93
C ASP A 115 8.83 7.44 -9.20
N GLU A 116 7.64 7.96 -9.51
CA GLU A 116 7.01 9.05 -8.76
C GLU A 116 6.75 8.68 -7.30
N ALA A 117 6.12 7.52 -7.06
CA ALA A 117 5.83 7.07 -5.71
C ALA A 117 7.11 6.92 -4.89
N PHE A 118 8.16 6.34 -5.45
CA PHE A 118 9.45 6.20 -4.77
C PHE A 118 10.09 7.56 -4.47
N TYR A 119 10.05 8.52 -5.41
CA TYR A 119 10.51 9.89 -5.18
C TYR A 119 9.80 10.54 -3.98
N VAL A 120 8.47 10.42 -3.92
CA VAL A 120 7.63 10.99 -2.86
C VAL A 120 7.90 10.31 -1.52
N PHE A 121 7.92 8.96 -1.47
CA PHE A 121 8.11 8.18 -0.25
C PHE A 121 9.46 8.38 0.45
N LEU A 122 10.48 8.82 -0.30
CA LEU A 122 11.81 9.07 0.25
C LEU A 122 12.01 10.47 0.81
N GLN A 123 11.04 11.38 0.64
CA GLN A 123 11.15 12.70 1.23
C GLN A 123 10.82 12.66 2.72
N LEU A 124 11.59 13.41 3.51
CA LEU A 124 11.43 13.48 4.95
C LEU A 124 10.02 13.95 5.35
N SER A 125 9.44 14.89 4.60
CA SER A 125 8.06 15.36 4.81
C SER A 125 7.05 14.20 4.72
N THR A 126 7.10 13.42 3.65
CA THR A 126 6.26 12.22 3.50
C THR A 126 6.48 11.21 4.63
N VAL A 127 7.73 10.91 4.99
CA VAL A 127 8.04 9.96 6.07
C VAL A 127 7.44 10.44 7.40
N ASN A 128 7.50 11.74 7.66
CA ASN A 128 6.90 12.34 8.85
C ASN A 128 5.38 12.20 8.85
N GLU A 129 4.70 12.52 7.75
CA GLU A 129 3.24 12.39 7.63
C GLU A 129 2.75 10.94 7.77
N LEU A 130 3.53 10.01 7.22
CA LEU A 130 3.23 8.59 7.35
C LEU A 130 3.33 8.13 8.81
N ASN A 131 4.46 8.44 9.46
CA ASN A 131 4.75 8.02 10.84
C ASN A 131 3.90 8.76 11.89
N SER A 132 3.52 10.02 11.65
CA SER A 132 2.79 10.86 12.61
C SER A 132 1.28 10.62 12.57
N PHE A 133 0.68 10.65 11.37
CA PHE A 133 -0.77 10.61 11.20
C PHE A 133 -1.22 9.35 10.47
N SER A 134 -0.67 9.06 9.29
CA SER A 134 -1.29 8.10 8.36
C SER A 134 -1.43 6.69 8.94
N PHE A 135 -0.39 6.17 9.61
CA PHE A 135 -0.46 4.85 10.25
C PHE A 135 -1.52 4.81 11.36
N LYS A 136 -1.59 5.83 12.22
CA LYS A 136 -2.61 5.95 13.27
C LYS A 136 -4.01 6.15 12.68
N ALA A 137 -4.12 6.89 11.58
CA ALA A 137 -5.37 7.21 10.92
C ALA A 137 -6.09 5.95 10.42
N THR A 138 -5.37 4.88 10.07
CA THR A 138 -6.00 3.59 9.70
C THR A 138 -6.97 3.09 10.77
N TYR A 139 -6.70 3.35 12.05
CA TYR A 139 -7.53 2.91 13.18
C TYR A 139 -8.86 3.67 13.27
N LEU A 140 -9.01 4.80 12.56
CA LEU A 140 -10.27 5.56 12.54
C LEU A 140 -11.40 4.76 11.86
N HIS A 141 -11.07 3.79 11.01
CA HIS A 141 -12.04 2.90 10.39
C HIS A 141 -12.48 1.80 11.35
N ARG A 142 -13.79 1.63 11.53
CA ARG A 142 -14.39 0.73 12.52
C ARG A 142 -13.95 -0.73 12.36
N ASP A 143 -13.90 -1.23 11.13
CA ASP A 143 -13.48 -2.62 10.91
C ASP A 143 -12.00 -2.86 11.19
N ILE A 144 -11.17 -1.84 10.93
CA ILE A 144 -9.73 -1.92 11.21
C ILE A 144 -9.51 -1.90 12.72
N GLU A 145 -10.17 -0.99 13.44
CA GLU A 145 -10.18 -0.96 14.90
C GLU A 145 -10.61 -2.32 15.47
N ALA A 146 -11.76 -2.84 15.05
CA ALA A 146 -12.28 -4.13 15.49
C ALA A 146 -11.33 -5.30 15.17
N LEU A 147 -10.63 -5.25 14.03
CA LEU A 147 -9.62 -6.24 13.66
C LEU A 147 -8.43 -6.19 14.61
N PHE A 148 -7.96 -5.00 14.95
CA PHE A 148 -6.83 -4.83 15.89
C PHE A 148 -7.20 -5.23 17.32
N GLN A 149 -8.42 -4.92 17.79
CA GLN A 149 -8.93 -5.37 19.10
C GLN A 149 -8.93 -6.90 19.24
N ARG A 150 -9.15 -7.63 18.14
CA ARG A 150 -9.12 -9.10 18.09
C ARG A 150 -7.71 -9.70 18.02
N ARG A 151 -6.68 -8.87 17.90
CA ARG A 151 -5.28 -9.30 17.77
C ARG A 151 -4.51 -8.82 19.00
N ALA A 152 -4.21 -9.73 19.93
CA ALA A 152 -3.54 -9.40 21.19
C ALA A 152 -2.22 -8.63 21.01
N HIS A 153 -1.45 -8.93 19.96
CA HIS A 153 -0.19 -8.24 19.66
C HIS A 153 -0.37 -6.79 19.18
N SER A 154 -1.59 -6.33 18.88
CA SER A 154 -1.89 -4.93 18.58
C SER A 154 -1.77 -4.02 19.80
N TYR A 155 -1.76 -4.59 21.00
CA TYR A 155 -1.56 -3.88 22.26
C TYR A 155 -0.09 -3.87 22.70
N VAL A 156 0.80 -4.48 21.92
CA VAL A 156 2.24 -4.57 22.22
C VAL A 156 2.99 -3.53 21.40
N SER A 157 3.48 -2.48 22.05
CA SER A 157 4.13 -1.34 21.38
C SER A 157 5.36 -1.74 20.55
N GLN A 158 6.14 -2.74 20.98
CA GLN A 158 7.26 -3.28 20.20
C GLN A 158 6.78 -3.93 18.90
N VAL A 159 5.67 -4.67 18.93
CA VAL A 159 5.10 -5.29 17.72
C VAL A 159 4.53 -4.24 16.80
N LEU A 160 3.82 -3.23 17.31
CA LEU A 160 3.32 -2.12 16.50
C LEU A 160 4.47 -1.39 15.79
N ARG A 161 5.54 -1.05 16.51
CA ARG A 161 6.73 -0.42 15.91
C ARG A 161 7.35 -1.30 14.83
N HIS A 162 7.49 -2.60 15.11
CA HIS A 162 8.02 -3.54 14.13
C HIS A 162 7.15 -3.63 12.87
N ARG A 163 5.82 -3.69 13.01
CA ARG A 163 4.87 -3.75 11.89
C ARG A 163 4.91 -2.53 10.99
N VAL A 164 5.03 -1.34 11.57
CA VAL A 164 5.18 -0.07 10.82
C VAL A 164 6.45 -0.12 9.97
N LEU A 165 7.58 -0.52 10.58
CA LEU A 165 8.86 -0.61 9.89
C LEU A 165 8.88 -1.75 8.85
N GLU A 166 8.26 -2.88 9.15
CA GLU A 166 8.06 -4.00 8.22
C GLU A 166 7.24 -3.57 7.00
N THR A 167 6.17 -2.80 7.21
CA THR A 167 5.37 -2.22 6.11
C THR A 167 6.24 -1.33 5.22
N ALA A 168 7.05 -0.45 5.81
CA ALA A 168 7.98 0.39 5.06
C ALA A 168 8.98 -0.45 4.24
N ARG A 169 9.57 -1.49 4.85
CA ARG A 169 10.51 -2.41 4.17
C ARG A 169 9.84 -3.13 2.99
N ILE A 170 8.62 -3.63 3.17
CA ILE A 170 7.85 -4.27 2.10
C ILE A 170 7.54 -3.27 0.98
N MET A 171 7.13 -2.05 1.33
CA MET A 171 6.87 -0.99 0.34
C MET A 171 8.11 -0.63 -0.46
N PHE A 172 9.29 -0.53 0.16
CA PHE A 172 10.54 -0.30 -0.56
C PHE A 172 10.87 -1.44 -1.52
N ARG A 173 10.63 -2.70 -1.13
CA ARG A 173 10.78 -3.85 -2.05
C ARG A 173 9.81 -3.81 -3.21
N ILE A 174 8.59 -3.32 -3.01
CA ILE A 174 7.59 -3.15 -4.07
C ILE A 174 8.02 -2.02 -5.02
N LEU A 175 8.33 -0.85 -4.48
CA LEU A 175 8.64 0.36 -5.25
C LEU A 175 9.98 0.28 -5.99
N TRP A 176 10.95 -0.44 -5.45
CA TRP A 176 12.23 -0.60 -6.09
C TRP A 176 12.34 -1.88 -6.93
N GLY A 177 11.53 -2.90 -6.59
CA GLY A 177 11.85 -4.28 -6.90
C GLY A 177 12.99 -4.75 -5.99
N ASN A 178 13.08 -6.06 -5.73
CA ASN A 178 14.24 -6.66 -5.05
C ASN A 178 15.50 -6.49 -5.91
N MET A 179 16.10 -5.30 -5.91
CA MET A 179 17.34 -5.02 -6.63
C MET A 179 18.52 -5.17 -5.67
N ASN A 180 19.40 -6.11 -5.96
CA ASN A 180 20.80 -6.04 -5.56
C ASN A 180 21.65 -5.65 -6.79
N GLY A 181 22.58 -4.70 -6.59
CA GLY A 181 23.73 -4.45 -7.49
C GLY A 181 23.52 -3.54 -8.71
N ALA A 182 24.61 -3.37 -9.48
CA ALA A 182 24.80 -2.47 -10.62
C ALA A 182 23.98 -2.81 -11.90
N TRP A 183 22.92 -3.63 -11.81
CA TRP A 183 22.42 -4.47 -12.91
C TRP A 183 21.02 -4.11 -13.42
N ARG A 184 20.79 -2.85 -13.76
CA ARG A 184 19.52 -2.38 -14.37
C ARG A 184 19.16 -3.04 -15.70
N LEU A 185 20.15 -3.64 -16.38
CA LEU A 185 20.00 -4.20 -17.72
C LEU A 185 19.68 -5.71 -17.73
N ALA A 186 19.83 -6.43 -16.60
CA ALA A 186 19.73 -7.90 -16.58
C ALA A 186 18.48 -8.45 -15.88
N TYR A 187 17.77 -7.66 -15.06
CA TYR A 187 16.64 -8.15 -14.26
C TYR A 187 15.34 -7.40 -14.54
N GLN A 188 14.30 -8.15 -14.90
CA GLN A 188 12.93 -7.64 -15.00
C GLN A 188 12.43 -7.22 -13.61
N LYS A 189 11.82 -6.03 -13.51
CA LYS A 189 11.22 -5.52 -12.28
C LYS A 189 10.08 -6.44 -11.81
N ARG A 190 9.83 -6.47 -10.51
CA ARG A 190 8.93 -7.44 -9.85
C ARG A 190 7.94 -6.78 -8.91
N THR A 191 7.57 -5.53 -9.21
CA THR A 191 6.63 -4.76 -8.40
C THR A 191 5.28 -5.47 -8.33
N ILE A 192 4.74 -5.90 -9.48
CA ILE A 192 3.41 -6.52 -9.57
C ILE A 192 3.34 -7.76 -8.67
N VAL A 193 4.32 -8.64 -8.82
CA VAL A 193 4.30 -9.92 -8.11
C VAL A 193 4.54 -9.80 -6.62
N THR A 194 5.36 -8.83 -6.21
CA THR A 194 5.58 -8.50 -4.80
C THR A 194 4.29 -7.94 -4.18
N THR A 195 3.55 -7.10 -4.91
CA THR A 195 2.23 -6.62 -4.47
C THR A 195 1.19 -7.73 -4.40
N LEU A 196 1.20 -8.68 -5.34
CA LEU A 196 0.32 -9.86 -5.28
C LEU A 196 0.59 -10.73 -4.04
N LEU A 197 1.87 -10.89 -3.65
CA LEU A 197 2.22 -11.58 -2.39
C LEU A 197 1.61 -10.85 -1.19
N LEU A 198 1.66 -9.51 -1.16
CA LEU A 198 1.05 -8.71 -0.10
C LEU A 198 -0.48 -8.90 -0.04
N GLY A 199 -1.17 -8.80 -1.17
CA GLY A 199 -2.62 -9.04 -1.24
C GLY A 199 -2.99 -10.47 -0.80
N MET A 200 -2.22 -11.47 -1.24
CA MET A 200 -2.41 -12.86 -0.85
C MET A 200 -2.19 -13.10 0.64
N MET A 201 -1.11 -12.54 1.20
CA MET A 201 -0.81 -12.61 2.63
C MET A 201 -2.01 -12.12 3.42
N HIS A 202 -2.53 -10.94 3.12
CA HIS A 202 -3.65 -10.37 3.84
C HIS A 202 -4.93 -11.21 3.67
N ASN A 203 -5.26 -11.61 2.44
CA ASN A 203 -6.39 -12.48 2.17
C ASN A 203 -6.27 -13.81 2.93
N ARG A 204 -5.07 -14.32 3.17
CA ARG A 204 -4.88 -15.57 3.89
C ARG A 204 -4.91 -15.41 5.41
N MET A 205 -4.20 -14.41 5.94
CA MET A 205 -4.10 -14.18 7.38
C MET A 205 -5.42 -13.64 7.97
N LEU A 206 -6.19 -12.88 7.18
CA LEU A 206 -7.30 -12.08 7.70
C LEU A 206 -8.69 -12.60 7.31
N ARG A 207 -8.80 -13.63 6.45
CA ARG A 207 -10.09 -14.27 6.09
C ARG A 207 -10.54 -15.37 7.07
N THR A 208 -10.11 -15.35 8.33
CA THR A 208 -10.51 -16.38 9.31
C THR A 208 -11.81 -15.98 10.02
N PRO A 209 -12.64 -16.95 10.49
CA PRO A 209 -13.87 -16.63 11.23
C PRO A 209 -13.65 -15.77 12.47
N ALA A 210 -12.45 -15.86 13.09
CA ALA A 210 -12.06 -15.03 14.23
C ALA A 210 -12.03 -13.52 13.88
N TYR A 211 -11.89 -13.19 12.61
CA TYR A 211 -11.84 -11.81 12.09
C TYR A 211 -13.08 -11.43 11.30
N ALA A 212 -14.21 -12.07 11.63
CA ALA A 212 -15.54 -11.70 11.14
C ALA A 212 -16.44 -11.23 12.29
N VAL A 213 -17.37 -10.32 11.98
CA VAL A 213 -18.43 -9.83 12.87
C VAL A 213 -19.75 -9.96 12.14
N ALA A 214 -20.71 -10.67 12.74
CA ALA A 214 -22.03 -10.91 12.14
C ALA A 214 -21.98 -11.42 10.68
N GLY A 215 -21.06 -12.36 10.40
CA GLY A 215 -20.88 -12.94 9.06
C GLY A 215 -20.07 -12.07 8.07
N ARG A 216 -19.74 -10.83 8.42
CA ARG A 216 -18.94 -9.90 7.60
C ARG A 216 -17.46 -9.96 7.98
N GLN A 217 -16.57 -10.06 6.99
CA GLN A 217 -15.11 -10.00 7.21
C GLN A 217 -14.69 -8.58 7.58
N LEU A 218 -13.79 -8.44 8.56
CA LEU A 218 -13.23 -7.14 8.95
C LEU A 218 -12.15 -6.65 7.98
N TYR A 219 -11.49 -7.56 7.26
CA TYR A 219 -10.64 -7.23 6.12
C TYR A 219 -11.48 -7.36 4.83
N ASN A 220 -12.03 -6.23 4.40
CA ASN A 220 -12.99 -6.07 3.30
C ASN A 220 -12.64 -4.87 2.40
N GLN A 221 -13.45 -4.61 1.36
CA GLN A 221 -13.23 -3.48 0.44
C GLN A 221 -13.09 -2.14 1.17
N SER A 222 -13.97 -1.84 2.13
CA SER A 222 -14.00 -0.60 2.90
C SER A 222 -12.69 -0.38 3.67
N SER A 223 -12.31 -1.36 4.49
CA SER A 223 -11.10 -1.29 5.32
C SER A 223 -9.83 -1.08 4.48
N VAL A 224 -9.69 -1.79 3.35
CA VAL A 224 -8.50 -1.68 2.52
C VAL A 224 -8.49 -0.40 1.70
N ALA A 225 -9.64 0.03 1.17
CA ALA A 225 -9.75 1.29 0.45
C ALA A 225 -9.41 2.48 1.36
N PHE A 226 -9.95 2.52 2.58
CA PHE A 226 -9.63 3.56 3.56
C PHE A 226 -8.15 3.51 3.99
N THR A 227 -7.61 2.30 4.24
CA THR A 227 -6.18 2.15 4.54
C THR A 227 -5.35 2.77 3.41
N LEU A 228 -5.62 2.43 2.15
CA LEU A 228 -4.88 3.02 1.02
C LEU A 228 -5.05 4.52 0.92
N LEU A 229 -6.24 5.07 1.20
CA LEU A 229 -6.44 6.52 1.24
C LEU A 229 -5.56 7.19 2.28
N THR A 230 -5.32 6.59 3.46
CA THR A 230 -4.38 7.17 4.43
C THR A 230 -2.96 7.28 3.88
N PHE A 231 -2.53 6.37 2.99
CA PHE A 231 -1.21 6.43 2.36
C PHE A 231 -1.17 7.23 1.06
N ALA A 232 -2.30 7.34 0.35
CA ALA A 232 -2.39 8.02 -0.94
C ALA A 232 -2.82 9.49 -0.80
N TYR A 233 -3.93 9.73 -0.11
CA TYR A 233 -4.54 11.06 -0.01
C TYR A 233 -3.79 11.97 0.95
N VAL A 234 -3.46 11.50 2.16
CA VAL A 234 -2.85 12.37 3.17
C VAL A 234 -1.50 12.91 2.72
N PRO A 235 -0.55 12.10 2.21
CA PRO A 235 0.70 12.64 1.67
C PRO A 235 0.44 13.56 0.47
N ALA A 236 -0.42 13.19 -0.48
CA ALA A 236 -0.71 14.04 -1.63
C ALA A 236 -1.22 15.43 -1.21
N MET A 237 -2.06 15.50 -0.18
CA MET A 237 -2.59 16.77 0.31
C MET A 237 -1.48 17.67 0.89
N HIS A 238 -0.52 17.08 1.62
CA HIS A 238 0.67 17.80 2.08
C HIS A 238 1.50 18.31 0.89
N TRP A 239 1.76 17.46 -0.10
CA TRP A 239 2.52 17.80 -1.29
C TRP A 239 1.87 18.89 -2.14
N ARG A 240 0.53 18.88 -2.28
CA ARG A 240 -0.21 19.96 -2.93
C ARG A 240 -0.06 21.29 -2.19
N ALA A 241 -0.11 21.26 -0.86
CA ALA A 241 0.09 22.46 -0.04
C ALA A 241 1.51 23.00 -0.20
N GLU A 242 2.53 22.13 -0.17
CA GLU A 242 3.92 22.51 -0.42
C GLU A 242 4.13 23.07 -1.83
N GLN A 243 3.54 22.45 -2.86
CA GLN A 243 3.60 22.93 -4.24
C GLN A 243 2.88 24.27 -4.41
N GLY A 244 1.75 24.49 -3.73
CA GLY A 244 1.06 25.79 -3.71
C GLY A 244 1.91 26.89 -3.06
N ALA A 245 2.58 26.56 -1.95
CA ALA A 245 3.46 27.49 -1.24
C ALA A 245 4.79 27.73 -1.98
N ARG A 246 5.28 26.74 -2.73
CA ARG A 246 6.54 26.78 -3.48
C ARG A 246 6.35 26.20 -4.89
N PRO A 247 5.65 26.90 -5.80
CA PRO A 247 5.28 26.38 -7.12
C PRO A 247 6.48 26.00 -7.99
N ARG A 248 7.61 26.69 -7.77
CA ARG A 248 8.86 26.50 -8.49
C ARG A 248 9.87 25.62 -7.74
N GLY A 249 9.42 25.01 -6.65
CA GLY A 249 10.23 24.18 -5.79
C GLY A 249 9.96 22.70 -6.03
N PHE A 250 8.76 22.25 -5.73
CA PHE A 250 8.50 20.82 -5.62
C PHE A 250 7.85 20.25 -6.88
N ALA A 251 8.51 19.27 -7.49
CA ALA A 251 8.01 18.54 -8.65
C ALA A 251 7.24 17.30 -8.19
N PHE A 252 5.95 17.48 -7.90
CA PHE A 252 5.00 16.41 -7.61
C PHE A 252 4.14 16.12 -8.84
N ASN A 253 4.22 14.90 -9.37
CA ASN A 253 3.33 14.45 -10.43
C ASN A 253 2.14 13.70 -9.82
N GLU A 254 1.10 14.46 -9.52
CA GLU A 254 -0.11 13.95 -8.88
C GLU A 254 -0.80 12.83 -9.68
N ALA A 255 -0.84 12.93 -11.00
CA ALA A 255 -1.46 11.92 -11.85
C ALA A 255 -0.74 10.57 -11.73
N ASN A 256 0.59 10.58 -11.78
CA ASN A 256 1.42 9.39 -11.59
C ASN A 256 1.27 8.81 -10.17
N TRP A 257 1.16 9.67 -9.16
CA TRP A 257 0.94 9.26 -7.77
C TRP A 257 -0.37 8.48 -7.60
N TYR A 258 -1.50 9.04 -8.04
CA TYR A 258 -2.79 8.35 -7.96
C TYR A 258 -2.86 7.13 -8.88
N TYR A 259 -2.21 7.18 -10.04
CA TYR A 259 -2.09 6.01 -10.90
C TYR A 259 -1.39 4.85 -10.19
N PHE A 260 -0.26 5.11 -9.48
CA PHE A 260 0.44 4.09 -8.70
C PHE A 260 -0.49 3.45 -7.67
N TRP A 261 -1.18 4.26 -6.86
CA TRP A 261 -2.06 3.77 -5.80
C TRP A 261 -3.29 3.02 -6.34
N ARG A 262 -3.83 3.43 -7.48
CA ARG A 262 -4.89 2.70 -8.18
C ARG A 262 -4.42 1.31 -8.60
N ILE A 263 -3.28 1.21 -9.28
CA ILE A 263 -2.75 -0.09 -9.70
C ILE A 263 -2.40 -0.95 -8.48
N PHE A 264 -1.75 -0.36 -7.48
CA PHE A 264 -1.38 -1.04 -6.23
C PHE A 264 -2.62 -1.60 -5.50
N GLY A 265 -3.65 -0.78 -5.30
CA GLY A 265 -4.88 -1.21 -4.65
C GLY A 265 -5.64 -2.28 -5.43
N SER A 266 -5.67 -2.17 -6.76
CA SER A 266 -6.29 -3.20 -7.60
C SER A 266 -5.52 -4.53 -7.54
N LEU A 267 -4.19 -4.48 -7.41
CA LEU A 267 -3.35 -5.66 -7.17
C LEU A 267 -3.48 -6.22 -5.74
N LEU A 268 -4.00 -5.46 -4.78
CA LEU A 268 -4.44 -6.00 -3.48
C LEU A 268 -5.83 -6.66 -3.55
N GLY A 269 -6.56 -6.46 -4.65
CA GLY A 269 -7.87 -7.02 -4.89
C GLY A 269 -9.03 -6.05 -4.69
N LEU A 270 -8.78 -4.75 -4.50
CA LEU A 270 -9.85 -3.76 -4.44
C LEU A 270 -10.60 -3.67 -5.77
N ASP A 271 -11.90 -3.49 -5.68
CA ASP A 271 -12.75 -3.15 -6.81
C ASP A 271 -12.30 -1.82 -7.42
N ALA A 272 -12.22 -1.76 -8.74
CA ALA A 272 -11.79 -0.57 -9.47
C ALA A 272 -12.64 0.68 -9.15
N ARG A 273 -13.89 0.49 -8.73
CA ARG A 273 -14.78 1.56 -8.28
C ARG A 273 -14.44 2.10 -6.89
N MET A 274 -13.66 1.38 -6.10
CA MET A 274 -13.19 1.78 -4.76
C MET A 274 -11.78 2.39 -4.80
N LEU A 275 -11.32 2.86 -5.96
CA LEU A 275 -10.00 3.44 -6.16
C LEU A 275 -10.14 4.83 -6.81
N PRO A 276 -9.62 5.88 -6.17
CA PRO A 276 -9.68 7.23 -6.73
C PRO A 276 -8.73 7.36 -7.92
N HIS A 277 -9.14 8.10 -8.94
CA HIS A 277 -8.31 8.40 -10.11
C HIS A 277 -7.45 9.66 -9.92
N ASP A 278 -7.89 10.56 -9.06
CA ASP A 278 -7.22 11.84 -8.80
C ASP A 278 -7.45 12.29 -7.36
N HIS A 279 -6.94 13.49 -7.06
CA HIS A 279 -7.04 14.07 -5.72
C HIS A 279 -8.46 14.42 -5.31
N PHE A 280 -9.30 14.89 -6.23
CA PHE A 280 -10.67 15.29 -5.91
C PHE A 280 -11.52 14.07 -5.58
N GLU A 281 -11.38 12.98 -6.35
CA GLU A 281 -12.01 11.71 -6.02
C GLU A 281 -11.52 11.18 -4.67
N ALA A 282 -10.22 11.26 -4.39
CA ALA A 282 -9.66 10.82 -3.12
C ALA A 282 -10.17 11.65 -1.93
N ALA A 283 -10.29 12.97 -2.09
CA ALA A 283 -10.84 13.88 -1.09
C ALA A 283 -12.33 13.59 -0.83
N GLN A 284 -13.11 13.37 -1.89
CA GLN A 284 -14.52 13.01 -1.75
C GLN A 284 -14.68 11.65 -1.05
N MET A 285 -13.94 10.63 -1.49
CA MET A 285 -13.96 9.32 -0.83
C MET A 285 -13.56 9.42 0.64
N TRP A 286 -12.55 10.24 0.97
CA TRP A 286 -12.16 10.50 2.35
C TRP A 286 -13.32 11.08 3.16
N GLN A 287 -14.04 12.07 2.63
CA GLN A 287 -15.24 12.62 3.30
C GLN A 287 -16.34 11.56 3.46
N ASP A 288 -16.66 10.84 2.39
CA ASP A 288 -17.69 9.81 2.36
C ASP A 288 -17.45 8.71 3.41
N PHE A 289 -16.21 8.33 3.69
CA PHE A 289 -15.88 7.37 4.76
C PHE A 289 -16.32 7.86 6.15
N PHE A 290 -16.22 9.17 6.43
CA PHE A 290 -16.67 9.72 7.71
C PHE A 290 -18.19 9.94 7.71
N GLU A 291 -18.77 10.41 6.60
CA GLU A 291 -20.20 10.70 6.47
C GLU A 291 -21.08 9.44 6.42
N SER A 292 -20.57 8.35 5.86
CA SER A 292 -21.20 7.02 5.90
C SER A 292 -21.10 6.36 7.27
N GLY A 293 -20.26 6.87 8.17
CA GLY A 293 -20.05 6.33 9.50
C GLY A 293 -19.10 5.13 9.55
N GLU A 294 -18.41 4.79 8.45
CA GLU A 294 -17.32 3.80 8.43
C GLU A 294 -16.13 4.24 9.29
N CYS A 295 -15.88 5.56 9.33
CA CYS A 295 -14.81 6.19 10.10
C CYS A 295 -15.31 7.08 11.24
N ARG A 296 -14.51 7.21 12.30
CA ARG A 296 -14.74 8.10 13.44
C ARG A 296 -13.97 9.40 13.29
N GLY A 297 -14.55 10.50 13.77
CA GLY A 297 -13.86 11.79 13.89
C GLY A 297 -14.34 12.83 12.88
N ASN A 298 -13.44 13.70 12.45
CA ASN A 298 -13.73 14.82 11.55
C ASN A 298 -12.85 14.72 10.28
N PRO A 299 -13.42 14.56 9.07
CA PRO A 299 -12.64 14.40 7.84
C PRO A 299 -11.71 15.59 7.55
N GLN A 300 -11.96 16.78 8.11
CA GLN A 300 -11.14 17.98 7.89
C GLN A 300 -9.88 18.06 8.76
N ASN A 301 -9.74 17.21 9.78
CA ASN A 301 -8.60 17.25 10.69
C ASN A 301 -7.59 16.13 10.38
N LEU A 302 -6.56 16.44 9.59
CA LEU A 302 -5.52 15.49 9.18
C LEU A 302 -4.27 15.55 10.06
N THR A 303 -4.45 15.79 11.36
CA THR A 303 -3.36 15.94 12.32
C THR A 303 -3.48 14.95 13.47
N THR A 304 -2.45 14.88 14.32
CA THR A 304 -2.47 14.09 15.56
C THR A 304 -3.56 14.55 16.55
N GLY A 305 -4.12 15.74 16.37
CA GLY A 305 -5.27 16.26 17.13
C GLY A 305 -6.64 15.87 16.59
N GLN A 306 -6.71 14.94 15.63
CA GLN A 306 -7.96 14.42 15.09
C GLN A 306 -8.88 13.87 16.20
N PRO A 307 -10.10 14.44 16.40
CA PRO A 307 -11.00 14.04 17.49
C PRO A 307 -11.41 12.56 17.45
N GLY A 308 -11.37 11.92 16.28
CA GLY A 308 -11.62 10.48 16.15
C GLY A 308 -10.68 9.62 16.99
N PHE A 309 -9.45 10.06 17.26
CA PHE A 309 -8.50 9.31 18.10
C PHE A 309 -8.95 9.20 19.57
N ASN A 310 -9.73 10.15 20.07
CA ASN A 310 -10.28 10.10 21.43
C ASN A 310 -11.45 9.09 21.57
N LEU A 311 -11.96 8.59 20.44
CA LEU A 311 -13.06 7.64 20.38
C LEU A 311 -12.58 6.20 20.16
N LEU A 312 -11.27 5.99 20.02
CA LEU A 312 -10.66 4.68 19.85
C LEU A 312 -10.43 4.01 21.20
N ASP A 313 -10.25 2.68 21.16
CA ASP A 313 -9.76 1.91 22.31
C ASP A 313 -8.50 2.55 22.94
N PRO A 314 -8.55 2.97 24.23
CA PRO A 314 -7.43 3.66 24.88
C PRO A 314 -6.15 2.82 24.95
N GLY A 315 -6.27 1.49 25.04
CA GLY A 315 -5.15 0.57 25.05
C GLY A 315 -4.42 0.55 23.70
N LEU A 316 -5.16 0.53 22.59
CA LEU A 316 -4.59 0.63 21.24
C LEU A 316 -3.90 1.99 21.02
N VAL A 317 -4.54 3.08 21.44
CA VAL A 317 -3.96 4.44 21.34
C VAL A 317 -2.68 4.53 22.16
N GLY A 318 -2.71 4.07 23.42
CA GLY A 318 -1.55 4.07 24.29
C GLY A 318 -0.39 3.22 23.75
N ALA A 319 -0.69 2.03 23.22
CA ALA A 319 0.31 1.17 22.59
C ALA A 319 0.94 1.82 21.34
N TYR A 320 0.13 2.48 20.51
CA TYR A 320 0.62 3.20 19.34
C TYR A 320 1.52 4.37 19.73
N ASP A 321 1.07 5.22 20.65
CA ASP A 321 1.82 6.41 21.07
C ASP A 321 3.14 6.04 21.74
N GLN A 322 3.20 4.92 22.46
CA GLN A 322 4.45 4.34 22.93
C GLN A 322 5.33 3.82 21.79
N SER A 323 4.74 3.14 20.79
CA SER A 323 5.48 2.55 19.68
C SER A 323 6.26 3.58 18.86
N VAL A 324 5.72 4.79 18.66
CA VAL A 324 6.37 5.88 17.92
C VAL A 324 7.64 6.37 18.63
N ARG A 325 7.72 6.21 19.96
CA ARG A 325 8.87 6.58 20.78
C ARG A 325 9.97 5.50 20.80
N LEU A 326 9.67 4.29 20.33
CA LEU A 326 10.64 3.20 20.30
C LEU A 326 11.61 3.39 19.12
N GLN A 327 12.91 3.27 19.41
CA GLN A 327 13.92 3.24 18.38
C GLN A 327 13.78 1.97 17.52
N PRO A 328 14.01 2.05 16.20
CA PRO A 328 14.14 0.86 15.35
C PRO A 328 15.22 -0.08 15.88
N SER A 329 15.05 -1.40 15.74
CA SER A 329 16.13 -2.34 16.03
C SER A 329 17.29 -2.17 15.03
N THR A 330 18.51 -2.53 15.43
CA THR A 330 19.71 -2.47 14.57
C THR A 330 19.50 -3.19 13.24
N ASP A 331 18.92 -4.40 13.26
CA ASP A 331 18.61 -5.17 12.03
C ASP A 331 17.64 -4.44 11.11
N THR A 332 16.69 -3.71 11.69
CA THR A 332 15.73 -2.91 10.92
C THR A 332 16.42 -1.71 10.27
N THR A 333 17.30 -1.03 11.00
CA THR A 333 18.11 0.08 10.49
C THR A 333 19.03 -0.39 9.36
N LEU A 334 19.71 -1.53 9.53
CA LEU A 334 20.59 -2.09 8.52
C LEU A 334 19.84 -2.48 7.23
N ASP A 335 18.65 -3.08 7.34
CA ASP A 335 17.85 -3.41 6.15
C ASP A 335 17.33 -2.15 5.46
N LEU A 336 16.93 -1.11 6.20
CA LEU A 336 16.55 0.17 5.59
C LEU A 336 17.74 0.85 4.87
N LEU A 337 18.94 0.77 5.46
CA LEU A 337 20.17 1.26 4.82
C LEU A 337 20.53 0.47 3.55
N SER A 338 20.11 -0.79 3.41
CA SER A 338 20.31 -1.56 2.17
C SER A 338 19.59 -0.96 0.95
N PHE A 339 18.58 -0.11 1.16
CA PHE A 339 17.92 0.65 0.11
C PHE A 339 18.64 1.96 -0.25
N PHE A 340 19.80 2.28 0.34
CA PHE A 340 20.56 3.48 -0.01
C PHE A 340 20.96 3.55 -1.50
N PRO A 341 21.42 2.47 -2.16
CA PRO A 341 21.67 2.48 -3.60
C PRO A 341 20.40 2.80 -4.41
N ALA A 342 19.25 2.32 -3.95
CA ALA A 342 17.95 2.59 -4.56
C ALA A 342 17.58 4.07 -4.50
N TRP A 343 17.75 4.64 -3.31
CA TRP A 343 17.60 6.06 -3.07
C TRP A 343 18.50 6.86 -4.00
N LEU A 344 19.81 6.56 -4.06
CA LEU A 344 20.78 7.28 -4.88
C LEU A 344 20.40 7.27 -6.37
N VAL A 345 20.05 6.11 -6.92
CA VAL A 345 19.66 5.99 -8.33
C VAL A 345 18.39 6.77 -8.63
N THR A 346 17.45 6.87 -7.69
CA THR A 346 16.25 7.70 -7.87
C THR A 346 16.56 9.19 -7.76
N GLN A 347 17.45 9.59 -6.87
CA GLN A 347 17.93 10.98 -6.83
C GLN A 347 18.61 11.36 -8.16
N LEU A 348 19.40 10.45 -8.74
CA LEU A 348 20.01 10.65 -10.06
C LEU A 348 18.97 10.75 -11.19
N ARG A 349 17.95 9.87 -11.20
CA ARG A 349 16.82 9.97 -12.16
C ARG A 349 16.02 11.26 -11.99
N SER A 350 15.96 11.77 -10.77
CA SER A 350 15.27 13.01 -10.41
C SER A 350 16.17 14.24 -10.49
N ALA A 351 17.40 14.13 -11.00
CA ALA A 351 18.37 15.23 -11.01
C ALA A 351 17.84 16.47 -11.73
N GLY A 352 17.06 16.31 -12.81
CA GLY A 352 16.40 17.42 -13.48
C GLY A 352 15.40 18.16 -12.57
N ARG A 353 14.63 17.41 -11.75
CA ARG A 353 13.71 17.99 -10.77
C ARG A 353 14.45 18.74 -9.66
N TRP A 354 15.56 18.19 -9.18
CA TRP A 354 16.42 18.87 -8.19
C TRP A 354 17.06 20.14 -8.74
N TYR A 355 17.48 20.12 -10.00
CA TYR A 355 18.00 21.29 -10.68
C TYR A 355 16.96 22.42 -10.75
N HIS A 356 15.71 22.08 -11.08
CA HIS A 356 14.59 23.03 -11.06
C HIS A 356 14.30 23.56 -9.65
N PHE A 357 14.20 22.67 -8.65
CA PHE A 357 14.03 23.03 -7.23
C PHE A 357 15.10 24.02 -6.73
N LEU A 358 16.38 23.68 -6.95
CA LEU A 358 17.51 24.49 -6.48
C LEU A 358 17.60 25.85 -7.18
N ARG A 359 17.03 25.98 -8.38
CA ARG A 359 16.96 27.24 -9.12
C ARG A 359 15.68 28.01 -8.90
N GLY A 360 14.72 27.48 -8.13
CA GLY A 360 13.40 28.07 -7.98
C GLY A 360 12.73 28.30 -9.33
N GLN A 361 12.88 27.34 -10.26
CA GLN A 361 12.26 27.30 -11.58
C GLN A 361 11.17 26.24 -11.60
#